data_AF-A0A9D9R5Z4-F1
#
_entry.id   AF-A0A9D9R5Z4-F1
#
_cell.length_a   1.000
_cell.length_b   1.000
_cell.length_c   1.000
_cell.angle_alpha   90.00
_cell.angle_beta   90.00
_cell.angle_gamma   90.00
#
_symmetry.space_group_name_H-M   'P 1'
#
loop_
_entity.id
_entity.type
_entity.pdbx_description
1 polymer ?
#
loop_
_entity_poly.entity_id
_entity_poly.type
_entity_poly.pdbx_seq_one_letter_code
_entity_poly.pdbx_strand_id
1 'polypeptide(L)'
;MEIRKIYLTVRIAVRRFRHLYAYCTENVWRDPRDVWYVKLLKVVNLSVKSFFDKNIQTLASSLTYTTLLAVIPILSLLLAIARGFGMRDVLIQSLYKGLPSQRAMLENSLDFVDRFLATLSKGVFVGIGVVFLLWTLVSMLRKIESVYNHVWNVRKGRPIYRRITDYTAILLIIPILLICSGGLSIFLSNFVQESINSPIGVLSPVLKFLLDLSPVFLLGVLFVGMNVLIPYT
;
A
#
# COMPACT_ATOMS: atom_id res chain seq x y z
N MET A 1 19.98 60.68 17.60
CA MET A 1 18.53 60.58 17.89
C MET A 1 17.91 59.28 17.36
N GLU A 2 18.38 58.75 16.23
CA GLU A 2 17.80 57.55 15.59
C GLU A 2 18.01 56.22 16.34
N ILE A 3 19.16 56.03 16.99
CA ILE A 3 19.48 54.79 17.74
C ILE A 3 18.45 54.52 18.85
N ARG A 4 17.98 55.58 19.52
CA ARG A 4 16.99 55.48 20.61
C ARG A 4 15.59 55.12 20.10
N LYS A 5 15.23 55.56 18.89
CA LYS A 5 13.97 55.16 18.22
C LYS A 5 14.00 53.68 17.85
N ILE A 6 15.09 53.20 17.25
CA ILE A 6 15.26 51.79 16.87
C ILE A 6 15.15 50.88 18.09
N TYR A 7 15.84 51.22 19.19
CA TYR A 7 15.78 50.44 20.43
C TYR A 7 14.35 50.39 21.02
N LEU A 8 13.61 51.50 20.94
CA LEU A 8 12.22 51.53 21.40
C LEU A 8 11.32 50.64 20.55
N THR A 9 11.45 50.69 19.22
CA THR A 9 10.66 49.90 18.28
C THR A 9 10.90 48.40 18.48
N VAL A 10 12.17 48.00 18.62
CA VAL A 10 12.54 46.60 18.90
C VAL A 10 11.97 46.14 20.24
N ARG A 11 12.07 46.96 21.29
CA ARG A 11 11.54 46.60 22.62
C ARG A 11 10.01 46.44 22.62
N ILE A 12 9.30 47.29 21.88
CA ILE A 12 7.84 47.20 21.73
C ILE A 12 7.46 45.94 20.92
N ALA A 13 8.18 45.66 19.83
CA ALA A 13 7.96 44.45 19.02
C ALA A 13 8.18 43.17 19.84
N VAL A 14 9.26 43.09 20.61
CA VAL A 14 9.55 41.94 21.49
C VAL A 14 8.49 41.76 22.58
N ARG A 15 7.97 42.85 23.16
CA ARG A 15 6.87 42.79 24.13
C ARG A 15 5.59 42.25 23.49
N ARG A 16 5.20 42.77 22.32
CA ARG A 16 4.01 42.30 21.59
C ARG A 16 4.13 40.82 21.24
N PHE A 17 5.29 40.40 20.75
CA PHE A 17 5.54 39.01 20.40
C PHE A 17 5.42 38.07 21.62
N ARG A 18 5.96 38.48 22.77
CA ARG A 18 5.85 37.71 24.01
C ARG A 18 4.42 37.60 24.51
N HIS A 19 3.64 38.68 24.43
CA HIS A 19 2.22 38.65 24.79
C HIS A 19 1.41 37.78 23.84
N LEU A 20 1.69 37.82 22.54
CA LEU A 20 1.06 36.96 21.55
C LEU A 20 1.40 35.49 21.79
N TYR A 21 2.66 35.18 22.08
CA TYR A 21 3.13 33.84 22.42
C TYR A 21 2.43 33.31 23.68
N ALA A 22 2.44 34.08 24.78
CA ALA A 22 1.76 33.72 26.03
C ALA A 22 0.24 33.60 25.86
N TYR A 23 -0.35 34.37 24.94
CA TYR A 23 -1.76 34.22 24.60
C TYR A 23 -2.03 32.89 23.90
N CYS A 24 -1.26 32.57 22.86
CA CYS A 24 -1.41 31.33 22.10
C CYS A 24 -1.15 30.06 22.92
N THR A 25 -0.25 30.10 23.93
CA THR A 25 0.13 28.92 24.71
C THR A 25 -0.73 28.68 25.94
N GLU A 26 -0.92 29.70 26.79
CA GLU A 26 -1.58 29.56 28.10
C GLU A 26 -2.95 30.23 28.17
N ASN A 27 -3.09 31.45 27.65
CA ASN A 27 -4.32 32.22 27.86
C ASN A 27 -5.45 31.86 26.88
N VAL A 28 -5.16 31.21 25.75
CA VAL A 28 -6.19 30.75 24.80
C VAL A 28 -7.17 29.77 25.45
N TRP A 29 -6.72 29.01 26.44
CA TRP A 29 -7.52 28.03 27.18
C TRP A 29 -8.49 28.66 28.17
N ARG A 30 -8.17 29.86 28.68
CA ARG A 30 -9.01 30.62 29.60
C ARG A 30 -10.00 31.53 28.89
N ASP A 31 -9.92 31.63 27.57
CA ASP A 31 -10.82 32.46 26.76
C ASP A 31 -12.17 31.73 26.53
N PRO A 32 -13.29 32.28 27.04
CA PRO A 32 -14.62 31.71 26.86
C PRO A 32 -15.25 32.08 25.51
N ARG A 33 -14.62 32.93 24.69
CA ARG A 33 -15.19 33.38 23.41
C ARG A 33 -15.34 32.23 22.42
N ASP A 34 -16.57 32.00 21.96
CA ASP A 34 -16.88 30.94 20.99
C ASP A 34 -16.71 31.37 19.52
N VAL A 35 -15.57 32.00 19.25
CA VAL A 35 -15.22 32.52 17.93
C VAL A 35 -14.34 31.52 17.17
N TRP A 36 -14.54 31.41 15.85
CA TRP A 36 -13.88 30.39 15.02
C TRP A 36 -12.35 30.43 15.11
N TYR A 37 -11.76 31.63 15.23
CA TYR A 37 -10.30 31.80 15.33
C TYR A 37 -9.73 31.33 16.67
N VAL A 38 -10.47 31.45 17.79
CA VAL A 38 -10.08 30.91 19.09
C VAL A 38 -10.18 29.38 19.08
N LYS A 39 -11.22 28.82 18.47
CA LYS A 39 -11.33 27.36 18.24
C LYS A 39 -10.15 26.84 17.42
N LEU A 40 -9.82 27.51 16.32
CA LEU A 40 -8.70 27.14 15.46
C LEU A 40 -7.37 27.22 16.22
N LEU A 41 -7.13 28.28 17.01
CA LEU A 41 -5.93 28.40 17.85
C LEU A 41 -5.85 27.29 18.91
N LYS A 42 -6.96 26.92 19.55
CA LYS A 42 -7.02 25.80 20.50
C LYS A 42 -6.66 24.47 19.82
N VAL A 43 -7.23 24.21 18.63
CA VAL A 43 -6.95 23.00 17.83
C VAL A 43 -5.47 22.97 17.40
N VAL A 44 -4.92 24.06 16.90
CA VAL A 44 -3.52 24.14 16.50
C VAL A 44 -2.60 23.93 17.70
N ASN A 45 -2.88 24.56 18.85
CA ASN A 45 -2.10 24.37 20.07
C ASN A 45 -2.15 22.90 20.54
N LEU A 46 -3.34 22.29 20.59
CA LEU A 46 -3.51 20.87 20.90
C LEU A 46 -2.71 19.99 19.94
N SER A 47 -2.85 20.21 18.64
CA SER A 47 -2.15 19.43 17.62
C SER A 47 -0.64 19.54 17.76
N VAL A 48 -0.10 20.74 18.01
CA VAL A 48 1.34 20.94 18.23
C VAL A 48 1.79 20.26 19.52
N LYS A 49 1.06 20.43 20.62
CA LYS A 49 1.39 19.80 21.91
C LYS A 49 1.34 18.28 21.83
N SER A 50 0.34 17.74 21.12
CA SER A 50 0.15 16.31 20.87
C SER A 50 1.22 15.75 19.91
N PHE A 51 1.63 16.53 18.90
CA PHE A 51 2.73 16.17 18.00
C PHE A 51 4.08 16.06 18.73
N PHE A 52 4.31 16.89 19.75
CA PHE A 52 5.49 16.81 20.63
C PHE A 52 5.36 15.78 21.76
N ASP A 53 4.25 15.05 21.85
CA ASP A 53 4.10 13.94 22.79
C ASP A 53 5.00 12.76 22.38
N LYS A 54 5.88 12.33 23.29
CA LYS A 54 6.81 11.20 23.06
C LYS A 54 6.09 9.91 22.70
N ASN A 55 4.88 9.69 23.23
CA ASN A 55 4.14 8.46 22.96
C ASN A 55 3.70 8.40 21.49
N ILE A 56 3.14 9.50 20.98
CA ILE A 56 2.65 9.59 19.59
C ILE A 56 3.82 9.55 18.61
N GLN A 57 4.94 10.21 18.92
CA GLN A 57 6.14 10.13 18.09
C GLN A 57 6.68 8.70 17.99
N THR A 58 6.75 7.98 19.12
CA THR A 58 7.23 6.58 19.15
C THR A 58 6.30 5.66 18.35
N LEU A 59 4.99 5.87 18.44
CA LEU A 59 4.00 5.13 17.64
C LEU A 59 4.13 5.43 16.14
N ALA A 60 4.27 6.70 15.78
CA ALA A 60 4.47 7.12 14.40
C ALA A 60 5.74 6.50 13.80
N SER A 61 6.85 6.52 14.53
CA SER A 61 8.09 5.84 14.13
C SER A 61 7.91 4.32 14.02
N SER A 62 7.22 3.67 14.97
CA SER A 62 6.96 2.23 14.89
C SER A 62 6.12 1.87 13.66
N LEU A 63 5.16 2.72 13.30
CA LEU A 63 4.34 2.55 12.12
C LEU A 63 5.15 2.70 10.83
N THR A 64 6.01 3.73 10.73
CA THR A 64 6.86 3.92 9.54
C THR A 64 7.85 2.78 9.36
N TYR A 65 8.44 2.25 10.43
CA TYR A 65 9.26 1.04 10.35
C TYR A 65 8.45 -0.18 9.94
N THR A 66 7.24 -0.32 10.47
CA THR A 66 6.36 -1.45 10.13
C THR A 66 5.91 -1.38 8.67
N THR A 67 5.56 -0.19 8.14
CA THR A 67 5.21 -0.03 6.72
C THR A 67 6.40 -0.28 5.82
N LEU A 68 7.59 0.21 6.16
CA LEU A 68 8.81 -0.04 5.41
C LEU A 68 9.11 -1.54 5.34
N LEU A 69 9.01 -2.25 6.46
CA LEU A 69 9.19 -3.70 6.49
C LEU A 69 8.06 -4.44 5.73
N ALA A 70 6.84 -3.88 5.66
CA ALA A 70 5.70 -4.50 5.00
C ALA A 70 5.82 -4.50 3.48
N VAL A 71 6.64 -3.61 2.92
CA VAL A 71 6.97 -3.61 1.50
C VAL A 71 7.62 -4.93 1.09
N ILE A 72 8.46 -5.54 1.94
CA ILE A 72 9.23 -6.74 1.57
C ILE A 72 8.32 -7.96 1.30
N PRO A 73 7.40 -8.35 2.21
CA PRO A 73 6.47 -9.45 1.95
C PRO A 73 5.53 -9.18 0.77
N ILE A 74 5.07 -7.92 0.60
CA ILE A 74 4.19 -7.55 -0.52
C ILE A 74 4.92 -7.70 -1.86
N LEU A 75 6.16 -7.21 -1.97
CA LEU A 75 6.99 -7.39 -3.17
C LEU A 75 7.28 -8.87 -3.42
N SER A 76 7.55 -9.64 -2.38
CA SER A 76 7.77 -11.08 -2.48
C SER A 76 6.54 -11.81 -3.04
N LEU A 77 5.35 -11.44 -2.57
CA LEU A 77 4.08 -11.96 -3.08
C LEU A 77 3.87 -11.58 -4.55
N LEU A 78 4.05 -10.31 -4.92
CA LEU A 78 3.94 -9.83 -6.30
C LEU A 78 4.91 -10.55 -7.24
N LEU A 79 6.16 -10.76 -6.81
CA LEU A 79 7.16 -11.46 -7.60
C LEU A 79 6.82 -12.95 -7.77
N ALA A 80 6.33 -13.59 -6.70
CA ALA A 80 5.87 -14.98 -6.75
C ALA A 80 4.72 -15.16 -7.76
N ILE A 81 3.77 -14.21 -7.76
CA ILE A 81 2.66 -14.16 -8.72
C ILE A 81 3.18 -13.96 -10.14
N ALA A 82 4.05 -12.97 -10.37
CA ALA A 82 4.64 -12.69 -11.68
C ALA A 82 5.38 -13.91 -12.25
N ARG A 83 6.09 -14.66 -11.40
CA ARG A 83 6.68 -15.95 -11.79
C ARG A 83 5.63 -16.99 -12.17
N GLY A 84 4.54 -17.11 -11.41
CA GLY A 84 3.44 -18.03 -11.69
C GLY A 84 2.76 -17.81 -13.05
N PHE A 85 2.86 -16.60 -13.61
CA PHE A 85 2.31 -16.24 -14.92
C PHE A 85 3.23 -16.49 -16.11
N GLY A 86 4.46 -16.97 -15.90
CA GLY A 86 5.40 -17.13 -17.00
C GLY A 86 5.94 -15.82 -17.58
N MET A 87 5.80 -14.69 -16.86
CA MET A 87 6.47 -13.41 -17.22
C MET A 87 7.99 -13.55 -17.37
N ARG A 88 8.56 -14.66 -16.86
CA ARG A 88 9.95 -15.06 -17.04
C ARG A 88 10.38 -15.00 -18.52
N ASP A 89 9.60 -15.60 -19.42
CA ASP A 89 10.04 -15.74 -20.81
C ASP A 89 9.95 -14.41 -21.57
N VAL A 90 8.95 -13.58 -21.24
CA VAL A 90 8.84 -12.20 -21.73
C VAL A 90 10.01 -11.35 -21.25
N LEU A 91 10.36 -11.44 -19.96
CA LEU A 91 11.50 -10.74 -19.36
C LEU A 91 12.82 -11.17 -19.99
N ILE A 92 13.02 -12.48 -20.18
CA ILE A 92 14.24 -13.04 -20.80
C ILE A 92 14.35 -12.56 -22.24
N GLN A 93 13.27 -12.59 -23.03
CA GLN A 93 13.29 -12.06 -24.40
C GLN A 93 13.58 -10.56 -24.44
N SER A 94 13.01 -9.77 -23.52
CA SER A 94 13.32 -8.34 -23.42
C SER A 94 14.77 -8.07 -23.03
N LEU A 95 15.35 -8.89 -22.14
CA LEU A 95 16.77 -8.80 -21.78
C LEU A 95 17.68 -9.17 -22.95
N TYR A 96 17.36 -10.23 -23.71
CA TYR A 96 18.11 -10.60 -24.91
C TYR A 96 18.01 -9.58 -26.05
N LYS A 97 16.94 -8.79 -26.09
CA LYS A 97 16.78 -7.64 -27.00
C LYS A 97 17.54 -6.40 -26.50
N GLY A 98 17.55 -6.15 -25.19
CA GLY A 98 18.21 -4.98 -24.60
C GLY A 98 19.73 -5.10 -24.46
N LEU A 99 20.25 -6.32 -24.29
CA LEU A 99 21.69 -6.61 -24.12
C LEU A 99 22.17 -7.69 -25.12
N PRO A 100 22.12 -7.42 -26.43
CA PRO A 100 22.46 -8.42 -27.44
C PRO A 100 23.93 -8.86 -27.39
N SER A 101 24.84 -7.99 -26.95
CA SER A 101 26.28 -8.27 -26.84
C SER A 101 26.69 -9.11 -25.62
N GLN A 102 25.82 -9.25 -24.62
CA GLN A 102 26.11 -9.96 -23.37
C GLN A 102 25.35 -11.27 -23.23
N ARG A 103 24.75 -11.78 -24.32
CA ARG A 103 23.87 -12.97 -24.28
C ARG A 103 24.48 -14.17 -23.57
N ALA A 104 25.74 -14.51 -23.82
CA ALA A 104 26.40 -15.63 -23.16
C ALA A 104 26.54 -15.46 -21.63
N MET A 105 26.79 -14.23 -21.17
CA MET A 105 26.86 -13.93 -19.73
C MET A 105 25.46 -13.94 -19.09
N LEU A 106 24.46 -13.52 -19.86
CA LEU A 106 23.05 -13.52 -19.46
C LEU A 106 22.50 -14.95 -19.36
N GLU A 107 22.80 -15.81 -20.33
CA GLU A 107 22.44 -17.24 -20.31
C GLU A 107 23.04 -17.97 -19.10
N ASN A 108 24.34 -17.76 -18.80
CA ASN A 108 24.97 -18.36 -17.62
C ASN A 108 24.34 -17.88 -16.30
N SER A 109 23.97 -16.59 -16.24
CA SER A 109 23.30 -16.02 -15.06
C SER A 109 21.88 -16.56 -14.91
N LEU A 110 21.15 -16.72 -16.03
CA LEU A 110 19.82 -17.30 -16.04
C LEU A 110 19.84 -18.80 -15.69
N ASP A 111 20.82 -19.57 -16.20
CA ASP A 111 20.98 -20.99 -15.85
C ASP A 111 21.34 -21.15 -14.36
N PHE A 112 22.17 -20.27 -13.81
CA PHE A 112 22.43 -20.23 -12.37
C PHE A 112 21.16 -19.95 -11.57
N VAL A 113 20.38 -18.93 -11.96
CA VAL A 113 19.10 -18.61 -11.32
C VAL A 113 18.14 -19.79 -11.41
N ASP A 114 18.08 -20.48 -12.55
CA ASP A 114 17.19 -21.62 -12.77
C ASP A 114 17.58 -22.83 -11.90
N ARG A 115 18.87 -23.16 -11.80
CA ARG A 115 19.35 -24.22 -10.89
C ARG A 115 19.10 -23.88 -9.43
N PHE A 116 19.30 -22.63 -9.04
CA PHE A 116 19.03 -22.15 -7.69
C PHE A 116 17.53 -22.24 -7.37
N LEU A 117 16.67 -21.77 -8.28
CA LEU A 117 15.22 -21.85 -8.15
C LEU A 117 14.71 -23.29 -8.18
N ALA A 118 15.27 -24.18 -9.01
CA ALA A 118 14.92 -25.59 -9.04
C ALA A 118 15.27 -26.29 -7.73
N THR A 119 16.33 -25.85 -7.06
CA THR A 119 16.72 -26.34 -5.72
C THR A 119 15.75 -25.82 -4.65
N LEU A 120 15.38 -24.54 -4.70
CA LEU A 120 14.41 -23.94 -3.79
C LEU A 120 12.98 -24.45 -4.00
N SER A 121 12.63 -24.82 -5.24
CA SER A 121 11.28 -25.25 -5.64
C SER A 121 11.03 -26.74 -5.39
N LYS A 122 12.07 -27.52 -5.07
CA LYS A 122 11.95 -28.95 -4.75
C LYS A 122 11.78 -29.15 -3.24
N GLY A 123 10.70 -29.85 -2.86
CA GLY A 123 10.48 -30.35 -1.50
C GLY A 123 9.72 -29.41 -0.56
N VAL A 124 9.83 -29.70 0.74
CA VAL A 124 9.05 -29.09 1.84
C VAL A 124 9.31 -27.58 2.01
N PHE A 125 10.45 -27.07 1.50
CA PHE A 125 10.87 -25.68 1.64
C PHE A 125 9.92 -24.66 1.00
N VAL A 126 9.29 -24.98 -0.14
CA VAL A 126 8.29 -24.09 -0.77
C VAL A 126 7.07 -23.95 0.14
N GLY A 127 6.56 -25.08 0.66
CA GLY A 127 5.41 -25.09 1.55
C GLY A 127 5.66 -24.30 2.83
N ILE A 128 6.82 -24.52 3.47
CA ILE A 128 7.22 -23.77 4.67
C ILE A 128 7.37 -22.28 4.35
N GLY A 129 8.00 -21.93 3.22
CA GLY A 129 8.18 -20.54 2.81
C GLY A 129 6.87 -19.79 2.57
N VAL A 130 5.89 -20.44 1.94
CA VAL A 130 4.54 -19.88 1.72
C VAL A 130 3.82 -19.66 3.06
N VAL A 131 3.83 -20.65 3.96
CA VAL A 131 3.21 -20.52 5.28
C VAL A 131 3.87 -19.39 6.09
N PHE A 132 5.20 -19.30 6.07
CA PHE A 132 5.95 -18.25 6.75
C PHE A 132 5.67 -16.85 6.16
N LEU A 133 5.53 -16.76 4.84
CA LEU A 133 5.16 -15.52 4.15
C LEU A 133 3.74 -15.07 4.55
N LEU A 134 2.77 -15.98 4.52
CA LEU A 134 1.39 -15.69 4.94
C LEU A 134 1.34 -15.28 6.41
N TRP A 135 2.06 -15.99 7.29
CA TRP A 135 2.20 -15.64 8.69
C TRP A 135 2.74 -14.21 8.88
N THR A 136 3.79 -13.88 8.14
CA THR A 136 4.42 -12.56 8.18
C THR A 136 3.41 -11.48 7.77
N LEU A 137 2.76 -11.63 6.62
CA LEU A 137 1.77 -10.68 6.11
C LEU A 137 0.63 -10.42 7.12
N VAL A 138 0.07 -11.49 7.70
CA VAL A 138 -0.99 -11.39 8.71
C VAL A 138 -0.50 -10.69 9.97
N SER A 139 0.71 -11.02 10.45
CA SER A 139 1.32 -10.38 11.61
C SER A 139 1.51 -8.87 11.41
N MET A 140 1.91 -8.46 10.20
CA MET A 140 2.11 -7.05 9.87
C MET A 140 0.79 -6.27 9.82
N LEU A 141 -0.24 -6.81 9.18
CA LEU A 141 -1.57 -6.19 9.15
C LEU A 141 -2.15 -6.02 10.56
N ARG A 142 -2.00 -7.03 11.43
CA ARG A 142 -2.37 -6.92 12.85
C ARG A 142 -1.67 -5.78 13.56
N LYS A 143 -0.38 -5.56 13.28
CA LYS A 143 0.39 -4.49 13.91
C LYS A 143 -0.06 -3.11 13.44
N ILE A 144 -0.32 -2.95 12.14
CA ILE A 144 -0.89 -1.72 11.57
C ILE A 144 -2.24 -1.41 12.22
N GLU A 145 -3.14 -2.39 12.30
CA GLU A 145 -4.45 -2.23 12.92
C GLU A 145 -4.36 -1.86 14.40
N SER A 146 -3.43 -2.46 15.15
CA SER A 146 -3.22 -2.13 16.55
C SER A 146 -2.78 -0.68 16.75
N VAL A 147 -1.89 -0.17 15.89
CA VAL A 147 -1.45 1.23 15.95
C VAL A 147 -2.59 2.17 15.57
N TYR A 148 -3.38 1.82 14.56
CA TYR A 148 -4.56 2.58 14.17
C TYR A 148 -5.58 2.64 15.32
N ASN A 149 -5.92 1.49 15.93
CA ASN A 149 -6.82 1.45 17.07
C ASN A 149 -6.30 2.28 18.25
N HIS A 150 -4.98 2.36 18.43
CA HIS A 150 -4.37 3.19 19.47
C HIS A 150 -4.51 4.70 19.16
N VAL A 151 -4.21 5.13 17.93
CA VAL A 151 -4.32 6.54 17.51
C VAL A 151 -5.77 7.04 17.57
N TRP A 152 -6.73 6.22 17.16
CA TRP A 152 -8.16 6.55 17.20
C TRP A 152 -8.84 6.21 18.55
N ASN A 153 -8.07 5.77 19.55
CA ASN A 153 -8.54 5.41 20.90
C ASN A 153 -9.76 4.47 20.90
N VAL A 154 -9.74 3.47 20.02
CA VAL A 154 -10.81 2.47 19.88
C VAL A 154 -10.71 1.47 21.01
N ARG A 155 -11.72 1.44 21.91
CA ARG A 155 -11.71 0.63 23.14
C ARG A 155 -11.99 -0.86 22.94
N LYS A 156 -12.62 -1.25 21.83
CA LYS A 156 -12.88 -2.66 21.47
C LYS A 156 -12.49 -2.89 20.02
N GLY A 157 -11.43 -3.67 19.83
CA GLY A 157 -11.05 -4.18 18.52
C GLY A 157 -11.85 -5.43 18.13
N ARG A 158 -11.80 -5.80 16.85
CA ARG A 158 -12.36 -7.06 16.33
C ARG A 158 -11.66 -8.28 16.96
N PRO A 159 -12.35 -9.42 17.08
CA PRO A 159 -11.71 -10.62 17.61
C PRO A 159 -10.60 -11.11 16.67
N ILE A 160 -9.53 -11.65 17.25
CA ILE A 160 -8.28 -11.95 16.54
C ILE A 160 -8.47 -12.96 15.40
N TYR A 161 -9.39 -13.91 15.56
CA TYR A 161 -9.68 -14.92 14.54
C TYR A 161 -10.29 -14.29 13.28
N ARG A 162 -11.26 -13.37 13.45
CA ARG A 162 -11.94 -12.69 12.33
C ARG A 162 -10.96 -11.81 11.56
N ARG A 163 -10.07 -11.09 12.27
CA ARG A 163 -8.97 -10.34 11.67
C ARG A 163 -8.05 -11.22 10.82
N ILE A 164 -7.61 -12.35 11.36
CA ILE A 164 -6.71 -13.27 10.64
C ILE A 164 -7.41 -13.81 9.39
N THR A 165 -8.66 -14.26 9.51
CA THR A 165 -9.42 -14.80 8.37
C THR A 165 -9.68 -13.72 7.31
N ASP A 166 -10.15 -12.54 7.70
CA ASP A 166 -10.45 -11.44 6.76
C ASP A 166 -9.18 -10.96 6.05
N TYR A 167 -8.08 -10.77 6.78
CA TYR A 167 -6.81 -10.33 6.20
C TYR A 167 -6.18 -11.39 5.29
N THR A 168 -6.23 -12.66 5.68
CA THR A 168 -5.75 -13.76 4.83
C THR A 168 -6.61 -13.90 3.58
N ALA A 169 -7.93 -13.76 3.71
CA ALA A 169 -8.86 -13.80 2.59
C ALA A 169 -8.57 -12.66 1.60
N ILE A 170 -8.43 -11.43 2.07
CA ILE A 170 -8.06 -10.28 1.22
C ILE A 170 -6.71 -10.50 0.54
N LEU A 171 -5.70 -10.95 1.28
CA LEU A 171 -4.35 -11.21 0.77
C LEU A 171 -4.28 -12.33 -0.27
N LEU A 172 -5.18 -13.31 -0.24
CA LEU A 172 -5.23 -14.40 -1.23
C LEU A 172 -6.17 -14.06 -2.39
N ILE A 173 -7.38 -13.58 -2.09
CA ILE A 173 -8.43 -13.34 -3.08
C ILE A 173 -8.02 -12.23 -4.04
N ILE A 174 -7.47 -11.11 -3.55
CA ILE A 174 -7.06 -9.99 -4.42
C ILE A 174 -6.06 -10.44 -5.50
N PRO A 175 -4.90 -11.01 -5.15
CA PRO A 175 -3.95 -11.43 -6.16
C PRO A 175 -4.49 -12.55 -7.04
N ILE A 176 -5.24 -13.52 -6.51
CA ILE A 176 -5.84 -14.59 -7.33
C ILE A 176 -6.82 -14.01 -8.37
N LEU A 177 -7.65 -13.04 -8.00
CA LEU A 177 -8.56 -12.42 -8.95
C LEU A 177 -7.84 -11.55 -9.98
N LEU A 178 -6.82 -10.79 -9.56
CA LEU A 178 -5.95 -10.08 -10.51
C LEU A 178 -5.27 -11.09 -11.46
N ILE A 179 -4.93 -12.27 -10.94
CA ILE A 179 -4.34 -13.35 -11.72
C ILE A 179 -5.31 -13.83 -12.79
N CYS A 180 -6.52 -14.21 -12.39
CA CYS A 180 -7.57 -14.67 -13.28
C CYS A 180 -7.96 -13.59 -14.30
N SER A 181 -8.07 -12.33 -13.88
CA SER A 181 -8.40 -11.21 -14.75
C SER A 181 -7.35 -10.96 -15.83
N GLY A 182 -6.06 -10.92 -15.45
CA GLY A 182 -4.96 -10.74 -16.41
C GLY A 182 -4.79 -11.95 -17.33
N GLY A 183 -4.90 -13.17 -16.78
CA GLY A 183 -4.83 -14.42 -17.53
C GLY A 183 -5.95 -14.55 -18.56
N LEU A 184 -7.20 -14.23 -18.18
CA LEU A 184 -8.31 -14.14 -19.12
C LEU A 184 -8.00 -13.12 -20.21
N SER A 185 -7.57 -11.90 -19.85
CA SER A 185 -7.30 -10.86 -20.85
C SER A 185 -6.28 -11.29 -21.91
N ILE A 186 -5.20 -11.98 -21.50
CA ILE A 186 -4.17 -12.48 -22.43
C ILE A 186 -4.72 -13.63 -23.30
N PHE A 187 -5.39 -14.61 -22.68
CA PHE A 187 -5.97 -15.75 -23.40
C PHE A 187 -7.00 -15.29 -24.45
N LEU A 188 -7.87 -14.35 -24.07
CA LEU A 188 -8.89 -13.80 -24.95
C LEU A 188 -8.29 -12.94 -26.06
N SER A 189 -7.24 -12.18 -25.78
CA SER A 189 -6.51 -11.44 -26.82
C SER A 189 -5.94 -12.38 -27.89
N ASN A 190 -5.41 -13.54 -27.49
CA ASN A 190 -4.90 -14.54 -28.43
C ASN A 190 -6.03 -15.21 -29.22
N PHE A 191 -7.13 -15.58 -28.54
CA PHE A 191 -8.31 -16.19 -29.18
C PHE A 191 -8.97 -15.27 -30.22
N VAL A 192 -9.05 -13.96 -29.94
CA VAL A 192 -9.57 -12.97 -30.89
C VAL A 192 -8.67 -12.86 -32.11
N GLN A 193 -7.34 -12.85 -31.93
CA GLN A 193 -6.40 -12.80 -33.06
C GLN A 193 -6.51 -14.03 -33.96
N GLU A 194 -6.67 -15.23 -33.38
CA GLU A 194 -6.89 -16.45 -34.17
C GLU A 194 -8.25 -16.44 -34.91
N SER A 195 -9.30 -15.92 -34.27
CA SER A 195 -10.65 -15.90 -34.82
C SER A 195 -10.84 -14.91 -35.99
N ILE A 196 -10.04 -13.83 -36.04
CA ILE A 196 -10.05 -12.85 -37.13
C ILE A 196 -9.65 -13.48 -38.48
N ASN A 197 -8.90 -14.59 -38.48
CA ASN A 197 -8.50 -15.31 -39.69
C ASN A 197 -9.54 -16.35 -40.17
N SER A 198 -10.70 -16.45 -39.51
CA SER A 198 -11.77 -17.42 -39.84
C SER A 198 -13.01 -16.76 -40.44
N PRO A 199 -13.90 -17.50 -41.15
CA PRO A 199 -15.05 -16.94 -41.87
C PRO A 199 -16.18 -16.35 -40.98
N ILE A 200 -16.06 -16.45 -39.66
CA ILE A 200 -17.10 -16.05 -38.68
C ILE A 200 -16.97 -14.56 -38.29
N GLY A 201 -16.24 -13.76 -39.08
CA GLY A 201 -15.84 -12.38 -38.79
C GLY A 201 -16.96 -11.38 -38.46
N VAL A 202 -18.23 -11.70 -38.73
CA VAL A 202 -19.38 -10.84 -38.42
C VAL A 202 -19.75 -10.85 -36.93
N LEU A 203 -19.47 -11.94 -36.21
CA LEU A 203 -19.71 -12.03 -34.76
C LEU A 203 -18.57 -11.42 -33.92
N SER A 204 -17.42 -11.18 -34.55
CA SER A 204 -16.16 -10.68 -33.94
C SER A 204 -16.31 -9.41 -33.09
N PRO A 205 -17.00 -8.33 -33.50
CA PRO A 205 -17.07 -7.11 -32.70
C PRO A 205 -17.91 -7.26 -31.43
N VAL A 206 -19.01 -8.03 -31.47
CA VAL A 206 -19.85 -8.30 -30.28
C VAL A 206 -19.11 -9.23 -29.31
N LEU A 207 -18.45 -10.27 -29.84
CA LEU A 207 -17.65 -11.18 -29.04
C LEU A 207 -16.50 -10.41 -28.37
N LYS A 208 -15.76 -9.59 -29.13
CA LYS A 208 -14.68 -8.75 -28.61
C LYS A 208 -15.17 -7.80 -27.51
N PHE A 209 -16.32 -7.17 -27.69
CA PHE A 209 -16.90 -6.30 -26.67
C PHE A 209 -17.23 -7.05 -25.36
N LEU A 210 -17.89 -8.22 -25.45
CA LEU A 210 -18.18 -9.05 -24.26
C LEU A 210 -16.90 -9.57 -23.59
N LEU A 211 -15.89 -9.89 -24.40
CA LEU A 211 -14.60 -10.41 -23.96
C LEU A 211 -13.77 -9.34 -23.26
N ASP A 212 -13.72 -8.12 -23.79
CA ASP A 212 -13.08 -6.95 -23.17
C ASP A 212 -13.80 -6.51 -21.87
N LEU A 213 -15.08 -6.85 -21.73
CA LEU A 213 -15.85 -6.58 -20.51
C LEU A 213 -15.54 -7.58 -19.36
N SER A 214 -15.04 -8.78 -19.67
CA SER A 214 -14.82 -9.84 -18.68
C SER A 214 -13.78 -9.50 -17.60
N PRO A 215 -12.61 -8.87 -17.91
CA PRO A 215 -11.65 -8.47 -16.89
C PRO A 215 -12.19 -7.33 -16.03
N VAL A 216 -12.93 -6.38 -16.65
CA VAL A 216 -13.58 -5.28 -15.94
C VAL A 216 -14.67 -5.79 -15.00
N PHE A 217 -15.43 -6.80 -15.42
CA PHE A 217 -16.42 -7.47 -14.60
C PHE A 217 -15.77 -8.17 -13.39
N LEU A 218 -14.67 -8.91 -13.60
CA LEU A 218 -13.91 -9.55 -12.51
C LEU A 218 -13.37 -8.51 -11.51
N LEU A 219 -12.88 -7.37 -11.99
CA LEU A 219 -12.47 -6.25 -11.12
C LEU A 219 -13.67 -5.64 -10.37
N GLY A 220 -14.84 -5.55 -11.01
CA GLY A 220 -16.08 -5.13 -10.35
C GLY A 220 -16.51 -6.09 -9.25
N VAL A 221 -16.43 -7.40 -9.49
CA VAL A 221 -16.68 -8.44 -8.48
C VAL A 221 -15.67 -8.34 -7.33
N LEU A 222 -14.39 -8.08 -7.62
CA LEU A 222 -13.38 -7.84 -6.59
C LEU A 222 -13.74 -6.61 -5.74
N PHE A 223 -14.12 -5.51 -6.38
CA PHE A 223 -14.51 -4.29 -5.68
C PHE A 223 -15.73 -4.50 -4.79
N VAL A 224 -16.78 -5.17 -5.29
CA VAL A 224 -17.96 -5.53 -4.48
C VAL A 224 -17.59 -6.49 -3.37
N GLY A 225 -16.82 -7.54 -3.67
CA GLY A 225 -16.34 -8.52 -2.70
C GLY A 225 -15.53 -7.89 -1.58
N MET A 226 -14.65 -6.94 -1.88
CA MET A 226 -13.93 -6.16 -0.87
C MET A 226 -14.88 -5.33 -0.01
N ASN A 227 -15.85 -4.62 -0.60
CA ASN A 227 -16.81 -3.83 0.17
C ASN A 227 -17.73 -4.70 1.04
N VAL A 228 -18.02 -5.93 0.62
CA VAL A 228 -18.80 -6.90 1.39
C VAL A 228 -17.97 -7.60 2.47
N LEU A 229 -16.69 -7.90 2.20
CA LEU A 229 -15.72 -8.53 3.13
C LEU A 229 -15.11 -7.55 4.13
N ILE A 230 -15.21 -6.26 3.88
CA ILE A 230 -14.92 -5.19 4.83
C ILE A 230 -16.27 -4.70 5.43
N PRO A 231 -17.14 -5.55 6.00
CA PRO A 231 -18.33 -5.01 6.63
C PRO A 231 -17.87 -4.19 7.85
N TYR A 232 -18.41 -2.98 7.95
CA TYR A 232 -18.34 -2.18 9.16
C TYR A 232 -19.16 -2.89 10.26
N THR A 233 -18.45 -3.66 11.07
CA THR A 233 -18.60 -3.85 12.53
C THR A 233 -17.38 -4.63 13.01
#